data_AF-A0ABD5WA91-F1
#
_entry.id   AF-A0ABD5WA91-F1
#
_cell.length_a   1.000
_cell.length_b   1.000
_cell.length_c   1.000
_cell.angle_alpha   90.00
_cell.angle_beta   90.00
_cell.angle_gamma   90.00
#
_symmetry.space_group_name_H-M   'P 1'
#
loop_
_entity.id
_entity.type
_entity.pdbx_description
1 polymer ?
#
loop_
_entity_poly.entity_id
_entity_poly.type
_entity_poly.pdbx_seq_one_letter_code
_entity_poly.pdbx_strand_id
1 'polypeptide(L)'
;MSDDAAAGDAGFDKEAEREKLREKFARDEEKRESTRRMSELLLKGATMTNGHCDACGSPIFRQDGREFCPQCDGGGAETAAAPAEGDPGAAGDPGAATDA
;
A
#
# COMPACT_ATOMS: atom_id res chain seq x y z
N MET A 1 -13.75 -7.07 -41.89
CA MET A 1 -13.39 -5.78 -41.25
C MET A 1 -14.48 -4.79 -41.62
N SER A 2 -15.66 -4.98 -41.04
CA SER A 2 -16.86 -4.21 -41.33
C SER A 2 -17.53 -3.93 -40.00
N ASP A 3 -17.70 -2.64 -39.77
CA ASP A 3 -18.78 -1.97 -39.07
C ASP A 3 -19.81 -2.88 -38.37
N ASP A 4 -19.76 -2.90 -37.04
CA ASP A 4 -20.95 -3.07 -36.21
C ASP A 4 -20.98 -1.91 -35.21
N ALA A 5 -21.61 -0.83 -35.65
CA ALA A 5 -21.90 0.34 -34.84
C ALA A 5 -23.35 0.25 -34.34
N ALA A 6 -23.53 0.67 -33.09
CA ALA A 6 -24.77 1.17 -32.48
C ALA A 6 -25.70 0.15 -31.78
N ALA A 7 -25.37 -0.16 -30.52
CA ALA A 7 -26.36 -0.17 -29.42
C ALA A 7 -25.63 -0.08 -28.05
N GLY A 8 -25.69 1.09 -27.39
CA GLY A 8 -25.18 1.27 -26.03
C GLY A 8 -24.66 2.66 -25.70
N ASP A 9 -25.36 3.72 -26.13
CA ASP A 9 -25.07 5.10 -25.78
C ASP A 9 -26.20 5.65 -24.88
N ALA A 10 -25.99 5.53 -23.57
CA ALA A 10 -26.59 6.37 -22.53
C ALA A 10 -25.82 6.11 -21.22
N GLY A 11 -24.62 6.68 -21.09
CA GLY A 11 -23.99 6.89 -19.78
C GLY A 11 -22.63 6.23 -19.49
N PHE A 12 -21.86 5.78 -20.48
CA PHE A 12 -20.49 5.30 -20.24
C PHE A 12 -19.51 5.91 -21.24
N ASP A 13 -18.82 6.97 -20.82
CA ASP A 13 -17.72 7.58 -21.57
C ASP A 13 -16.53 6.60 -21.58
N LYS A 14 -16.35 5.92 -22.71
CA LYS A 14 -15.33 4.88 -22.92
C LYS A 14 -13.90 5.41 -22.74
N GLU A 15 -13.66 6.71 -22.95
CA GLU A 15 -12.35 7.31 -22.79
C GLU A 15 -12.04 7.61 -21.31
N ALA A 16 -13.00 8.22 -20.61
CA ALA A 16 -12.88 8.46 -19.17
C ALA A 16 -12.69 7.15 -18.39
N GLU A 17 -13.36 6.08 -18.81
CA GLU A 17 -13.26 4.77 -18.16
C GLU A 17 -11.96 4.05 -18.47
N ARG A 18 -11.41 4.19 -19.69
CA ARG A 18 -10.05 3.72 -20.01
C ARG A 18 -9.01 4.46 -19.16
N GLU A 19 -9.22 5.76 -18.96
CA GLU A 19 -8.35 6.62 -18.16
C GLU A 19 -8.34 6.22 -16.68
N LYS A 20 -9.53 6.01 -16.12
CA LYS A 20 -9.69 5.55 -14.75
C LYS A 20 -9.10 4.15 -14.54
N LEU A 21 -9.21 3.27 -15.54
CA LEU A 21 -8.63 1.94 -15.49
C LEU A 21 -7.09 2.02 -15.46
N ARG A 22 -6.46 2.85 -16.32
CA ARG A 22 -4.98 3.00 -16.30
C ARG A 22 -4.49 3.53 -14.96
N GLU A 23 -5.17 4.51 -14.36
CA GLU A 23 -4.77 5.10 -13.08
C GLU A 23 -4.87 4.08 -11.96
N LYS A 24 -5.99 3.32 -11.91
CA LYS A 24 -6.17 2.25 -10.94
C LYS A 24 -5.10 1.16 -11.09
N PHE A 25 -4.81 0.73 -12.33
CA PHE A 25 -3.78 -0.28 -12.56
C PHE A 25 -2.39 0.21 -12.15
N ALA A 26 -2.04 1.46 -12.43
CA ALA A 26 -0.77 2.06 -12.01
C ALA A 26 -0.65 2.08 -10.48
N ARG A 27 -1.68 2.56 -9.77
CA ARG A 27 -1.71 2.55 -8.30
C ARG A 27 -1.63 1.14 -7.72
N ASP A 28 -2.32 0.18 -8.33
CA ASP A 28 -2.29 -1.21 -7.90
C ASP A 28 -0.92 -1.86 -8.16
N GLU A 29 -0.21 -1.45 -9.21
CA GLU A 29 1.15 -1.89 -9.50
C GLU A 29 2.15 -1.35 -8.47
N GLU A 30 2.10 -0.05 -8.14
CA GLU A 30 2.91 0.54 -7.07
C GLU A 30 2.70 -0.17 -5.72
N LYS A 31 1.45 -0.48 -5.38
CA LYS A 31 1.11 -1.24 -4.15
C LYS A 31 1.66 -2.67 -4.19
N ARG A 32 1.66 -3.32 -5.36
CA ARG A 32 2.27 -4.65 -5.52
C ARG A 32 3.78 -4.57 -5.36
N GLU A 33 4.44 -3.54 -5.88
CA GLU A 33 5.88 -3.37 -5.69
C GLU A 33 6.25 -3.19 -4.22
N SER A 34 5.53 -2.34 -3.48
CA SER A 34 5.82 -2.13 -2.06
C SER A 34 5.67 -3.43 -1.26
N THR A 35 4.64 -4.22 -1.55
CA THR A 35 4.40 -5.53 -0.93
C THR A 35 5.48 -6.55 -1.31
N ARG A 36 5.91 -6.58 -2.58
CA ARG A 36 7.00 -7.46 -3.04
C ARG A 36 8.30 -7.15 -2.31
N ARG A 37 8.70 -5.88 -2.26
CA ARG A 37 9.90 -5.42 -1.55
C ARG A 37 9.85 -5.81 -0.06
N MET A 38 8.68 -5.70 0.57
CA MET A 38 8.48 -6.13 1.95
C MET A 38 8.66 -7.65 2.12
N SER A 39 8.05 -8.46 1.25
CA SER A 39 8.17 -9.92 1.30
C SER A 39 9.60 -10.40 1.09
N GLU A 40 10.34 -9.75 0.19
CA GLU A 40 11.74 -10.08 -0.07
C GLU A 40 12.64 -9.85 1.16
N LEU A 41 12.39 -8.78 1.92
CA LEU A 41 13.16 -8.50 3.14
C LEU A 41 12.91 -9.55 4.21
N LEU A 42 11.66 -9.97 4.39
CA LEU A 42 11.31 -11.05 5.32
C LEU A 42 11.95 -12.38 4.91
N LEU A 43 11.96 -12.70 3.60
CA LEU A 43 12.62 -13.89 3.07
C LEU A 43 14.15 -13.86 3.27
N LYS A 44 14.76 -12.66 3.24
CA LYS A 44 16.19 -12.45 3.56
C LYS A 44 16.48 -12.44 5.07
N GLY A 45 15.49 -12.75 5.91
CA GLY A 45 15.65 -12.82 7.37
C GLY A 45 15.61 -11.46 8.08
N ALA A 46 15.22 -10.38 7.40
CA ALA A 46 14.95 -9.12 8.08
C ALA A 46 13.66 -9.26 8.91
N THR A 47 13.62 -8.64 10.09
CA THR A 47 12.45 -8.64 10.98
C THR A 47 11.84 -7.25 11.02
N MET A 48 10.53 -7.15 10.84
CA MET A 48 9.80 -5.90 11.04
C MET A 48 9.75 -5.56 12.53
N THR A 49 10.12 -4.33 12.88
CA THR A 49 10.07 -3.81 14.25
C THR A 49 8.70 -3.17 14.53
N ASN A 50 8.47 -2.69 15.75
CA ASN A 50 7.28 -1.91 16.08
C ASN A 50 7.37 -0.44 15.62
N GLY A 51 8.51 0.00 15.09
CA GLY A 51 8.74 1.37 14.65
C GLY A 51 8.27 1.61 13.21
N HIS A 52 7.84 2.84 12.93
CA HIS A 52 7.60 3.35 11.58
C HIS A 52 8.52 4.55 11.35
N CYS A 53 8.95 4.77 10.10
CA CYS A 53 9.82 5.89 9.76
C CYS A 53 9.04 7.21 9.79
N ASP A 54 9.53 8.21 10.52
CA ASP A 54 8.86 9.53 10.62
C ASP A 54 8.82 10.29 9.28
N ALA A 55 9.74 10.00 8.36
CA ALA A 55 9.83 10.69 7.08
C ALA A 55 8.81 10.18 6.04
N CYS A 56 8.51 8.87 6.04
CA CYS A 56 7.69 8.25 5.00
C CYS A 56 6.60 7.30 5.51
N GLY A 57 6.54 7.04 6.82
CA GLY A 57 5.55 6.17 7.46
C GLY A 57 5.74 4.67 7.23
N SER A 58 6.78 4.23 6.51
CA SER A 58 7.00 2.79 6.30
C SER A 58 7.54 2.11 7.56
N PRO A 59 7.20 0.84 7.82
CA PRO A 59 7.72 0.11 8.98
C PRO A 59 9.25 -0.04 8.91
N ILE A 60 9.90 0.03 10.08
CA ILE A 60 11.35 -0.13 10.23
C ILE A 60 11.69 -1.62 10.32
N PHE A 61 12.70 -2.05 9.58
CA PHE A 61 13.20 -3.42 9.55
C PHE A 61 14.54 -3.53 10.27
N ARG A 62 14.79 -4.69 10.87
CA ARG A 62 16.07 -5.06 11.49
C ARG A 62 16.68 -6.25 10.78
N GLN A 63 17.93 -6.12 10.33
CA GLN A 63 18.73 -7.21 9.75
C GLN A 63 20.14 -7.12 10.31
N ASP A 64 20.72 -8.25 10.74
CA ASP A 64 22.07 -8.30 11.33
C ASP A 64 22.30 -7.32 12.49
N GLY A 65 21.25 -7.03 13.27
CA GLY A 65 21.29 -6.11 14.40
C GLY A 65 21.20 -4.62 14.03
N ARG A 66 21.03 -4.28 12.75
CA ARG A 66 20.91 -2.90 12.26
C ARG A 66 19.47 -2.61 11.85
N GLU A 67 18.95 -1.47 12.31
CA GLU A 67 17.61 -1.00 11.96
C GLU A 67 17.67 -0.02 10.78
N PHE A 68 16.76 -0.19 9.81
CA PHE A 68 16.71 0.62 8.60
C PHE A 68 15.29 0.76 8.03
N CYS A 69 15.07 1.86 7.32
CA CYS A 69 13.87 2.09 6.53
C CYS A 69 14.05 1.54 5.11
N PRO A 70 13.14 0.71 4.59
CA PRO A 70 13.28 0.11 3.26
C PRO A 70 12.84 1.04 2.10
N GLN A 71 12.31 2.23 2.40
CA GLN A 71 11.85 3.20 1.41
C GLN A 71 12.73 4.46 1.36
N CYS A 72 13.55 4.72 2.39
CA CYS A 72 14.43 5.88 2.45
C CYS A 72 15.88 5.47 2.18
N ASP A 73 16.55 6.15 1.26
CA ASP A 73 17.93 5.85 0.82
C ASP A 73 19.05 6.13 1.84
N GLY A 74 18.75 6.49 3.09
CA GLY A 74 19.82 6.91 4.01
C GLY A 74 19.39 7.41 5.36
N GLY A 75 18.65 6.60 6.12
CA GLY A 75 18.31 6.95 7.49
C GLY A 75 18.01 5.69 8.29
N GLY A 76 19.06 4.96 8.68
CA GLY A 76 18.96 4.11 9.85
C GLY A 76 18.54 5.02 10.99
N ALA A 77 17.28 4.92 11.41
CA ALA A 77 16.77 5.71 12.49
C ALA A 77 17.47 5.21 13.75
N GLU A 78 18.57 5.86 14.14
CA GLU A 78 19.13 5.75 15.49
C GLU A 78 18.15 6.42 16.46
N THR A 79 16.94 5.87 16.58
CA THR A 79 15.93 6.37 17.48
C THR A 79 16.02 5.55 18.75
N ALA A 80 16.62 6.18 19.76
CA ALA A 80 16.65 5.69 21.12
C ALA A 80 15.26 5.17 21.53
N ALA A 81 15.23 3.94 22.02
CA ALA A 81 14.04 3.25 22.50
C ALA A 81 13.29 4.13 23.52
N ALA A 82 12.13 4.66 23.12
CA ALA A 82 11.09 5.13 24.02
C ALA A 82 9.93 4.12 23.96
N PRO A 83 9.44 3.59 25.10
CA PRO A 83 8.30 2.70 25.10
C PRO A 83 7.03 3.53 24.86
N ALA A 84 6.48 3.46 23.66
CA ALA A 84 5.10 3.85 23.42
C ALA A 84 4.22 2.62 23.59
N GLU A 85 3.66 2.46 24.79
CA GLU A 85 2.54 1.55 25.05
C GLU A 85 1.26 2.17 24.47
N GLY A 86 0.54 1.44 23.62
CA GLY A 86 -0.79 1.83 23.15
C GLY A 86 -1.22 1.20 21.82
N ASP A 87 -1.65 -0.07 21.87
CA ASP A 87 -2.47 -0.79 20.86
C ASP A 87 -3.79 -1.20 21.58
N PRO A 88 -4.95 -1.51 20.95
CA PRO A 88 -5.29 -1.65 19.52
C PRO A 88 -6.57 -0.90 19.06
N GLY A 89 -6.78 -0.88 17.74
CA GLY A 89 -8.08 -1.33 17.19
C GLY A 89 -9.10 -0.28 16.74
N ALA A 90 -9.21 -0.12 15.42
CA ALA A 90 -10.50 0.07 14.76
C ALA A 90 -10.38 -0.32 13.26
N ALA A 91 -10.36 -1.63 13.01
CA ALA A 91 -11.00 -2.14 11.81
C ALA A 91 -12.51 -2.10 12.09
N GLY A 92 -13.22 -1.21 11.39
CA GLY A 92 -14.67 -1.05 11.47
C GLY A 92 -15.19 -0.81 10.07
N ASP A 93 -15.39 -1.90 9.33
CA ASP A 93 -16.24 -1.99 8.15
C ASP A 93 -17.70 -1.70 8.56
N PRO A 94 -18.39 -0.67 8.02
CA PRO A 94 -19.83 -0.59 8.10
C PRO A 94 -20.45 -1.18 6.83
N GLY A 95 -20.19 -2.46 6.58
CA GLY A 95 -20.99 -3.28 5.68
C GLY A 95 -22.28 -3.73 6.39
N ALA A 96 -23.40 -3.16 5.94
CA ALA A 96 -24.75 -3.72 6.00
C ALA A 96 -25.46 -3.83 7.37
N ALA A 97 -26.41 -2.92 7.62
CA ALA A 97 -27.76 -3.28 8.09
C ALA A 97 -28.77 -2.12 7.89
N THR A 98 -29.94 -2.48 7.35
CA THR A 98 -31.27 -1.83 7.43
C THR A 98 -31.56 -0.55 6.62
N ASP A 99 -32.23 -0.73 5.47
CA ASP A 99 -33.30 0.16 4.99
C ASP A 99 -34.63 -0.63 4.99
N ALA A 100 -35.73 0.09 5.19
CA ALA A 100 -37.00 -0.33 5.78
C ALA A 100 -37.94 -1.20 4.93
#